data_AF-A0A396U076-F1
#
_entry.id   AF-A0A396U076-F1
#
_cell.length_a   1.000
_cell.length_b   1.000
_cell.length_c   1.000
_cell.angle_alpha   90.00
_cell.angle_beta   90.00
_cell.angle_gamma   90.00
#
_symmetry.space_group_name_H-M   'P 1'
#
loop_
_entity.id
_entity.type
_entity.pdbx_description
1 polymer ?
#
loop_
_entity_poly.entity_id
_entity_poly.type
_entity_poly.pdbx_seq_one_letter_code
_entity_poly.pdbx_strand_id
1 'polypeptide(L)'
;MINALLVSNRKLFFTLSFLGFVGVWSILAFIPMLLEVTLIQDIPLTVSQLQLVSALQTGLMVVLMSWLGCKFANRVNLHAPIIEAVLNKKNFQHKLIKAIQPTLVGGVLGGLLMVAFSFISMPYLPVEFVKIGEQLNPSWYTRLLYGGITEEILIRWGMMSLLVWLMYKFIQKNNEEVSSKYFIIAIVITSMLFGIGHLPVINLLGAEMTVGLVSYIIIANSLFGFIAGWLFWKYGLESAIAAHMIAHIVMMSVSLLG
;
A
#
# COMPACT_ATOMS: atom_id res chain seq x y z
N MET A 1 -33.56 3.23 3.67
CA MET A 1 -33.61 1.81 3.23
C MET A 1 -32.18 1.27 3.16
N ILE A 2 -31.57 0.91 4.30
CA ILE A 2 -30.19 0.39 4.36
C ILE A 2 -30.28 -1.13 4.36
N ASN A 3 -30.36 -1.71 3.17
CA ASN A 3 -30.44 -3.15 3.01
C ASN A 3 -29.04 -3.78 2.90
N ALA A 4 -28.88 -4.83 3.69
CA ALA A 4 -28.09 -6.02 3.44
C ALA A 4 -26.69 -6.11 4.07
N LEU A 5 -26.71 -6.57 5.34
CA LEU A 5 -25.87 -7.65 5.87
C LEU A 5 -24.40 -7.58 5.44
N LEU A 6 -23.64 -6.83 6.26
CA LEU A 6 -22.20 -6.92 6.38
C LEU A 6 -21.80 -8.40 6.51
N VAL A 7 -20.78 -8.82 5.76
CA VAL A 7 -20.06 -10.07 6.08
C VAL A 7 -19.77 -10.06 7.58
N SER A 8 -19.83 -11.21 8.26
CA SER A 8 -19.29 -11.28 9.62
C SER A 8 -17.87 -10.71 9.59
N ASN A 9 -17.60 -9.64 10.34
CA ASN A 9 -16.28 -9.00 10.41
C ASN A 9 -15.15 -10.03 10.61
N ARG A 10 -15.46 -11.19 11.21
CA ARG A 10 -14.56 -12.34 11.34
C ARG A 10 -14.14 -12.96 9.99
N LYS A 11 -15.08 -13.24 9.07
CA LYS A 11 -14.74 -13.83 7.76
C LYS A 11 -13.89 -12.86 6.94
N LEU A 12 -14.30 -11.60 6.87
CA LEU A 12 -13.55 -10.57 6.15
C LEU A 12 -12.14 -10.38 6.73
N PHE A 13 -12.02 -10.34 8.06
CA PHE A 13 -10.75 -10.27 8.76
C PHE A 13 -9.80 -11.42 8.37
N PHE A 14 -10.27 -12.67 8.40
CA PHE A 14 -9.43 -13.81 8.03
C PHE A 14 -9.06 -13.81 6.55
N THR A 15 -9.99 -13.43 5.67
CA THR A 15 -9.71 -13.30 4.23
C THR A 15 -8.64 -12.25 3.95
N LEU A 16 -8.77 -11.05 4.51
CA LEU A 16 -7.79 -9.98 4.32
C LEU A 16 -6.45 -10.32 4.97
N SER A 17 -6.45 -10.89 6.18
CA SER A 17 -5.21 -11.33 6.82
C SER A 17 -4.49 -12.37 5.97
N PHE A 18 -5.22 -13.37 5.43
CA PHE A 18 -4.65 -14.39 4.54
C PHE A 18 -4.05 -13.77 3.28
N LEU A 19 -4.78 -12.88 2.61
CA LEU A 19 -4.29 -12.17 1.42
C LEU A 19 -3.04 -11.33 1.73
N GLY A 20 -3.01 -10.64 2.87
CA GLY A 20 -1.84 -9.90 3.33
C GLY A 20 -0.64 -10.82 3.64
N PHE A 21 -0.87 -12.01 4.19
CA PHE A 21 0.20 -12.99 4.44
C PHE A 21 0.80 -13.54 3.14
N VAL A 22 0.01 -13.72 2.09
CA VAL A 22 0.53 -14.11 0.76
C VAL A 22 1.56 -13.09 0.26
N GLY A 23 1.27 -11.80 0.40
CA GLY A 23 2.25 -10.76 0.07
C GLY A 23 3.46 -10.75 1.02
N VAL A 24 3.26 -10.92 2.34
CA VAL A 24 4.38 -11.05 3.31
C VAL A 24 5.31 -12.19 2.92
N TRP A 25 4.79 -13.35 2.51
CA TRP A 25 5.62 -14.45 2.03
C TRP A 25 6.39 -14.09 0.77
N SER A 26 5.78 -13.34 -0.15
CA SER A 26 6.42 -12.93 -1.39
C SER A 26 7.62 -11.98 -1.22
N ILE A 27 7.64 -11.15 -0.17
CA ILE A 27 8.76 -10.21 0.08
C ILE A 27 9.94 -10.89 0.77
N LEU A 28 9.77 -12.04 1.42
CA LEU A 28 10.88 -12.75 2.08
C LEU A 28 11.95 -13.22 1.08
N ALA A 29 11.54 -13.51 -0.16
CA ALA A 29 12.43 -13.86 -1.25
C ALA A 29 13.30 -12.67 -1.73
N PHE A 30 12.94 -11.44 -1.35
CA PHE A 30 13.68 -10.23 -1.71
C PHE A 30 14.81 -9.91 -0.72
N ILE A 31 14.76 -10.45 0.49
CA ILE A 31 15.76 -10.15 1.55
C ILE A 31 17.19 -10.53 1.17
N PRO A 32 17.48 -11.70 0.55
CA PRO A 32 18.84 -12.01 0.09
C PRO A 32 19.39 -10.96 -0.87
N MET A 33 18.59 -10.52 -1.85
CA MET A 33 18.98 -9.47 -2.80
C MET A 33 19.28 -8.14 -2.10
N LEU A 34 18.48 -7.74 -1.11
CA LEU A 34 18.75 -6.54 -0.30
C LEU A 34 20.11 -6.61 0.42
N LEU A 35 20.51 -7.80 0.87
CA LEU A 35 21.78 -8.02 1.57
C LEU A 35 22.98 -8.12 0.62
N GLU A 36 22.76 -8.49 -0.64
CA GLU A 36 23.81 -8.51 -1.66
C GLU A 36 24.21 -7.10 -2.11
N VAL A 37 23.26 -6.16 -2.09
CA VAL A 37 23.47 -4.79 -2.61
C VAL A 37 23.69 -3.74 -1.52
N THR A 38 23.55 -4.10 -0.24
CA THR A 38 23.74 -3.16 0.87
C THR A 38 25.20 -2.72 1.00
N LEU A 39 25.39 -1.45 1.39
CA LEU A 39 26.71 -0.89 1.72
C LEU A 39 27.13 -1.22 3.17
N ILE A 40 26.22 -1.75 3.99
CA ILE A 40 26.50 -2.09 5.39
C ILE A 40 27.28 -3.39 5.45
N GLN A 41 28.50 -3.33 5.98
CA GLN A 41 29.31 -4.50 6.28
C GLN A 41 28.89 -5.14 7.62
N ASP A 42 29.05 -6.46 7.72
CA ASP A 42 28.88 -7.23 8.96
C ASP A 42 27.52 -7.07 9.67
N ILE A 43 26.42 -7.23 8.94
CA ILE A 43 25.08 -7.29 9.54
C ILE A 43 25.03 -8.46 10.54
N PRO A 44 24.71 -8.23 11.83
CA PRO A 44 24.86 -9.23 12.90
C PRO A 44 23.76 -10.30 12.89
N LEU A 45 22.98 -10.40 11.81
CA LEU A 45 21.86 -11.32 11.65
C LEU A 45 22.03 -12.13 10.38
N THR A 46 21.72 -13.42 10.46
CA THR A 46 21.66 -14.28 9.28
C THR A 46 20.46 -13.93 8.40
N VAL A 47 20.51 -14.31 7.12
CA VAL A 47 19.38 -14.16 6.17
C VAL A 47 18.08 -14.71 6.76
N SER A 48 18.13 -15.92 7.36
CA SER A 48 16.96 -16.56 7.95
C SER A 48 16.43 -15.81 9.17
N GLN A 49 17.31 -15.22 9.99
CA GLN A 49 16.89 -14.38 11.12
C GLN A 49 16.20 -13.09 10.62
N LEU A 50 16.74 -12.44 9.60
CA LEU A 50 16.12 -11.25 8.99
C LEU A 50 14.78 -11.58 8.34
N GLN A 51 14.68 -12.71 7.63
CA GLN A 51 13.41 -13.20 7.09
C GLN A 51 12.39 -13.44 8.19
N LEU A 52 12.79 -14.08 9.30
CA LEU A 52 11.90 -14.33 10.44
C LEU A 52 11.44 -13.01 11.08
N VAL A 53 12.34 -12.08 11.35
CA VAL A 53 12.01 -10.78 11.94
C VAL A 53 11.07 -9.98 11.02
N SER A 54 11.36 -9.93 9.72
CA SER A 54 10.52 -9.26 8.72
C SER A 54 9.13 -9.89 8.62
N ALA A 55 9.05 -11.23 8.59
CA ALA A 55 7.80 -11.97 8.57
C ALA A 55 6.96 -11.71 9.82
N LEU A 56 7.58 -11.72 11.01
CA LEU A 56 6.91 -11.46 12.28
C LEU A 56 6.43 -10.01 12.35
N GLN A 57 7.30 -9.05 12.07
CA GLN A 57 6.95 -7.62 12.10
C GLN A 57 5.76 -7.33 11.17
N THR A 58 5.90 -7.68 9.89
CA THR A 58 4.88 -7.35 8.89
C THR A 58 3.64 -8.23 9.06
N GLY A 59 3.80 -9.49 9.45
CA GLY A 59 2.69 -10.39 9.75
C GLY A 59 1.82 -9.89 10.90
N LEU A 60 2.44 -9.42 11.99
CA LEU A 60 1.72 -8.79 13.10
C LEU A 60 1.01 -7.51 12.67
N MET A 61 1.66 -6.68 11.84
CA MET A 61 1.02 -5.49 11.26
C MET A 61 -0.18 -5.85 10.37
N VAL A 62 -0.08 -6.88 9.52
CA VAL A 62 -1.18 -7.35 8.68
C VAL A 62 -2.37 -7.78 9.52
N VAL A 63 -2.14 -8.56 10.58
CA VAL A 63 -3.19 -8.98 11.51
C VAL A 63 -3.84 -7.75 12.18
N LEU A 64 -3.03 -6.85 12.72
CA LEU A 64 -3.52 -5.64 13.39
C LEU A 64 -4.33 -4.75 12.44
N MET A 65 -3.80 -4.45 11.26
CA MET A 65 -4.44 -3.55 10.29
C MET A 65 -5.67 -4.17 9.64
N SER A 66 -5.67 -5.48 9.38
CA SER A 66 -6.86 -6.21 8.95
C SER A 66 -7.97 -6.12 9.98
N TRP A 67 -7.63 -6.25 11.27
CA TRP A 67 -8.58 -6.12 12.38
C TRP A 67 -9.10 -4.68 12.52
N LEU A 68 -8.21 -3.69 12.48
CA LEU A 68 -8.57 -2.26 12.55
C LEU A 68 -9.52 -1.88 11.43
N GLY A 69 -9.22 -2.27 10.18
CA GLY A 69 -10.10 -2.01 9.05
C GLY A 69 -11.46 -2.67 9.21
N CYS A 70 -11.52 -3.95 9.60
CA CYS A 70 -12.81 -4.63 9.87
C CYS A 70 -13.61 -3.98 11.00
N LYS A 71 -12.92 -3.39 11.99
CA LYS A 71 -13.54 -2.72 13.13
C LYS A 71 -14.07 -1.32 12.79
N PHE A 72 -13.38 -0.58 11.91
CA PHE A 72 -13.62 0.85 11.70
C PHE A 72 -14.16 1.22 10.32
N ALA A 73 -13.81 0.50 9.24
CA ALA A 73 -14.17 0.86 7.86
C ALA A 73 -15.69 1.03 7.68
N ASN A 74 -16.47 0.05 8.11
CA ASN A 74 -17.94 0.10 8.04
C ASN A 74 -18.56 1.26 8.85
N ARG A 75 -17.90 1.73 9.91
CA ARG A 75 -18.38 2.85 10.72
C ARG A 75 -18.22 4.20 10.03
N VAL A 76 -17.43 4.24 8.97
CA VAL A 76 -17.17 5.43 8.14
C VAL A 76 -17.47 5.18 6.67
N ASN A 77 -18.28 4.15 6.37
CA ASN A 77 -18.73 3.80 5.02
C ASN A 77 -17.60 3.49 4.02
N LEU A 78 -16.49 2.91 4.49
CA LEU A 78 -15.44 2.31 3.68
C LEU A 78 -15.63 0.79 3.62
N HIS A 79 -15.37 0.18 2.46
CA HIS A 79 -15.73 -1.21 2.18
C HIS A 79 -14.69 -1.92 1.31
N ALA A 80 -14.73 -3.26 1.33
CA ALA A 80 -14.10 -4.14 0.35
C ALA A 80 -15.20 -4.75 -0.55
N PRO A 81 -15.80 -3.96 -1.47
CA PRO A 81 -17.06 -4.27 -2.14
C PRO A 81 -17.12 -5.62 -2.87
N ILE A 82 -16.02 -6.07 -3.47
CA ILE A 82 -15.97 -7.29 -4.27
C ILE A 82 -15.77 -8.50 -3.36
N ILE A 83 -14.78 -8.45 -2.47
CA ILE A 83 -14.49 -9.47 -1.45
C ILE A 83 -15.71 -9.70 -0.58
N GLU A 84 -16.37 -8.63 -0.13
CA GLU A 84 -17.59 -8.74 0.67
C GLU A 84 -18.74 -9.40 -0.10
N ALA A 85 -18.88 -9.11 -1.40
CA ALA A 85 -19.89 -9.73 -2.24
C ALA A 85 -19.58 -11.22 -2.46
N VAL A 86 -18.32 -11.58 -2.73
CA VAL A 86 -17.87 -12.98 -2.86
C VAL A 86 -18.13 -13.76 -1.57
N LEU A 87 -17.73 -13.23 -0.42
CA LEU A 87 -17.92 -13.88 0.89
C LEU A 87 -19.40 -14.06 1.26
N ASN A 88 -20.27 -13.19 0.75
CA ASN A 88 -21.72 -13.28 0.94
C ASN A 88 -22.45 -14.00 -0.21
N LYS A 89 -21.73 -14.54 -1.21
CA LYS A 89 -22.33 -15.15 -2.42
C LYS A 89 -23.31 -14.23 -3.15
N LYS A 90 -23.02 -12.92 -3.18
CA LYS A 90 -23.80 -11.88 -3.85
C LYS A 90 -23.14 -11.50 -5.19
N ASN A 91 -23.94 -10.96 -6.10
CA ASN A 91 -23.44 -10.43 -7.36
C ASN A 91 -22.59 -9.16 -7.12
N PHE A 92 -21.39 -9.12 -7.72
CA PHE A 92 -20.45 -7.99 -7.66
C PHE A 92 -20.28 -7.24 -8.98
N GLN A 93 -20.94 -7.66 -10.06
CA GLN A 93 -20.78 -7.12 -11.42
C GLN A 93 -20.96 -5.60 -11.46
N HIS A 94 -22.02 -5.08 -10.84
CA HIS A 94 -22.27 -3.63 -10.82
C HIS A 94 -21.16 -2.84 -10.12
N LYS A 95 -20.64 -3.37 -9.01
CA LYS A 95 -19.53 -2.76 -8.26
C LYS A 95 -18.25 -2.76 -9.11
N LEU A 96 -17.96 -3.89 -9.78
CA LEU A 96 -16.82 -4.05 -10.66
C LEU A 96 -16.89 -3.10 -11.87
N ILE A 97 -18.02 -3.05 -12.58
CA ILE A 97 -18.23 -2.18 -13.75
C ILE A 97 -18.02 -0.71 -13.38
N LYS A 98 -18.53 -0.28 -12.22
CA LYS A 98 -18.32 1.09 -11.74
C LYS A 98 -16.86 1.41 -11.39
N ALA A 99 -16.11 0.42 -10.92
CA ALA A 99 -14.74 0.61 -10.48
C ALA A 99 -13.70 0.43 -11.59
N ILE A 100 -14.01 -0.27 -12.69
CA ILE A 100 -13.00 -0.69 -13.68
C ILE A 100 -12.28 0.48 -14.35
N GLN A 101 -13.01 1.45 -14.89
CA GLN A 101 -12.44 2.62 -15.55
C GLN A 101 -11.57 3.45 -14.61
N PRO A 102 -12.06 3.92 -13.43
CA PRO A 102 -11.24 4.72 -12.52
C PRO A 102 -10.03 3.94 -11.99
N THR A 103 -10.16 2.61 -11.78
CA THR A 103 -9.04 1.75 -11.38
C THR A 103 -7.96 1.69 -12.46
N LEU A 104 -8.34 1.44 -13.72
CA LEU A 104 -7.40 1.38 -14.84
C LEU A 104 -6.71 2.72 -15.06
N VAL A 105 -7.48 3.81 -15.12
CA VAL A 105 -6.94 5.17 -15.30
C VAL A 105 -6.04 5.55 -14.14
N GLY A 106 -6.47 5.31 -12.89
CA GLY A 106 -5.68 5.63 -11.70
C GLY A 106 -4.38 4.82 -11.63
N GLY A 107 -4.42 3.52 -11.96
CA GLY A 107 -3.23 2.68 -11.99
C GLY A 107 -2.23 3.12 -13.07
N VAL A 108 -2.71 3.39 -14.29
CA VAL A 108 -1.83 3.82 -15.39
C VAL A 108 -1.23 5.19 -15.11
N LEU A 109 -2.06 6.19 -14.75
CA LEU A 109 -1.58 7.52 -14.41
C LEU A 109 -0.64 7.49 -13.21
N GLY A 110 -0.94 6.67 -12.21
CA GLY A 110 -0.09 6.48 -11.04
C GLY A 110 1.28 5.93 -11.39
N GLY A 111 1.32 4.86 -12.20
CA GLY A 111 2.58 4.28 -12.68
C GLY A 111 3.40 5.28 -13.51
N LEU A 112 2.77 5.98 -14.46
CA LEU A 112 3.43 7.00 -15.28
C LEU A 112 3.95 8.17 -14.43
N LEU A 113 3.18 8.61 -13.43
CA LEU A 113 3.58 9.67 -12.51
C LEU A 113 4.81 9.28 -11.70
N MET A 114 4.84 8.06 -11.16
CA MET A 114 6.00 7.54 -10.42
C MET A 114 7.24 7.42 -11.32
N VAL A 115 7.08 6.93 -12.54
CA VAL A 115 8.16 6.85 -13.54
C VAL A 115 8.69 8.24 -13.86
N ALA A 116 7.82 9.18 -14.20
CA ALA A 116 8.22 10.54 -14.53
C ALA A 116 8.94 11.22 -13.35
N PHE A 117 8.42 11.07 -12.13
CA PHE A 117 9.05 11.62 -10.93
C PHE A 117 10.43 11.01 -10.68
N SER A 118 10.58 9.70 -10.87
CA SER A 118 11.88 9.01 -10.76
C SER A 118 12.90 9.58 -11.75
N PHE A 119 12.55 9.67 -13.03
CA PHE A 119 13.45 10.22 -14.07
C PHE A 119 13.86 11.67 -13.80
N ILE A 120 12.92 12.53 -13.41
CA ILE A 120 13.20 13.94 -13.10
C ILE A 120 14.11 14.06 -11.87
N SER A 121 13.95 13.17 -10.89
CA SER A 121 14.68 13.23 -9.62
C SER A 121 16.08 12.63 -9.70
N MET A 122 16.31 11.66 -10.60
CA MET A 122 17.54 10.88 -10.70
C MET A 122 18.84 11.72 -10.69
N PRO A 123 18.96 12.85 -11.41
CA PRO A 123 20.18 13.68 -11.39
C PRO A 123 20.50 14.33 -10.04
N TYR A 124 19.52 14.39 -9.12
CA TYR A 124 19.65 15.03 -7.81
C TYR A 124 19.87 14.03 -6.67
N LEU A 125 19.94 12.73 -6.97
CA LEU A 125 20.11 11.67 -5.98
C LEU A 125 21.59 11.29 -5.82
N PRO A 126 21.99 10.78 -4.64
CA PRO A 126 23.33 10.22 -4.45
C PRO A 126 23.63 9.13 -5.48
N VAL A 127 24.82 9.16 -6.08
CA VAL A 127 25.21 8.25 -7.16
C VAL A 127 25.19 6.79 -6.70
N GLU A 128 25.60 6.54 -5.46
CA GLU A 128 25.58 5.22 -4.82
C GLU A 128 24.15 4.69 -4.70
N PHE A 129 23.19 5.54 -4.31
CA PHE A 129 21.78 5.17 -4.22
C PHE A 129 21.22 4.78 -5.59
N VAL A 130 21.54 5.54 -6.63
CA VAL A 130 21.11 5.25 -8.00
C VAL A 130 21.63 3.89 -8.46
N LYS A 131 22.93 3.60 -8.26
CA LYS A 131 23.55 2.32 -8.61
C LYS A 131 22.93 1.13 -7.86
N ILE A 132 22.62 1.29 -6.58
CA ILE A 132 21.90 0.27 -5.80
C ILE A 132 20.51 0.06 -6.41
N GLY A 133 19.80 1.14 -6.73
CA GLY A 133 18.47 1.10 -7.36
C GLY A 133 18.44 0.35 -8.69
N GLU A 134 19.48 0.46 -9.51
CA GLU A 134 19.61 -0.29 -10.77
C GLU A 134 19.75 -1.80 -10.56
N GLN A 135 20.31 -2.23 -9.43
CA GLN A 135 20.48 -3.64 -9.07
C GLN A 135 19.24 -4.20 -8.34
N LEU A 136 18.48 -3.33 -7.67
CA LEU A 136 17.26 -3.71 -6.97
C LEU A 136 16.12 -3.99 -7.95
N ASN A 137 15.91 -5.27 -8.22
CA ASN A 137 14.80 -5.72 -9.04
C ASN A 137 13.92 -6.73 -8.30
N PRO A 138 13.00 -6.28 -7.42
CA PRO A 138 12.03 -7.17 -6.81
C PRO A 138 11.25 -7.89 -7.89
N SER A 139 11.02 -9.18 -7.68
CA SER A 139 10.28 -10.02 -8.62
C SER A 139 8.89 -9.43 -8.92
N TRP A 140 8.35 -9.72 -10.11
CA TRP A 140 7.02 -9.27 -10.50
C TRP A 140 5.96 -9.69 -9.47
N TYR A 141 6.05 -10.91 -8.92
CA TYR A 141 5.09 -11.40 -7.95
C TYR A 141 5.22 -10.68 -6.60
N THR A 142 6.44 -10.31 -6.18
CA THR A 142 6.63 -9.51 -4.96
C THR A 142 6.00 -8.13 -5.11
N ARG A 143 6.19 -7.46 -6.25
CA ARG A 143 5.58 -6.15 -6.53
C ARG A 143 4.05 -6.24 -6.50
N LEU A 144 3.47 -7.26 -7.12
CA LEU A 144 2.01 -7.40 -7.18
C LEU A 144 1.40 -7.89 -5.86
N LEU A 145 2.01 -8.86 -5.19
CA LEU A 145 1.44 -9.47 -3.98
C LEU A 145 1.74 -8.63 -2.74
N TYR A 146 2.99 -8.23 -2.51
CA TYR A 146 3.32 -7.38 -1.37
C TYR A 146 2.90 -5.93 -1.63
N GLY A 147 3.41 -5.33 -2.71
CA GLY A 147 3.10 -3.93 -3.06
C GLY A 147 1.62 -3.72 -3.37
N GLY A 148 1.04 -4.57 -4.21
CA GLY A 148 -0.37 -4.44 -4.57
C GLY A 148 -1.37 -4.81 -3.47
N ILE A 149 -1.13 -5.85 -2.66
CA ILE A 149 -2.13 -6.36 -1.70
C ILE A 149 -1.77 -5.97 -0.26
N THR A 150 -0.59 -6.39 0.22
CA THR A 150 -0.22 -6.22 1.63
C THR A 150 -0.19 -4.75 2.01
N GLU A 151 0.46 -3.91 1.21
CA GLU A 151 0.57 -2.48 1.52
C GLU A 151 -0.80 -1.80 1.57
N GLU A 152 -1.70 -2.07 0.63
CA GLU A 152 -3.05 -1.53 0.62
C GLU A 152 -3.87 -1.97 1.83
N ILE A 153 -3.71 -3.23 2.29
CA ILE A 153 -4.34 -3.69 3.52
C ILE A 153 -3.81 -2.93 4.74
N LEU A 154 -2.50 -2.71 4.82
CA LEU A 154 -1.89 -2.00 5.94
C LEU A 154 -2.39 -0.55 5.99
N ILE A 155 -2.24 0.16 4.87
CA ILE A 155 -2.34 1.61 4.88
C ILE A 155 -3.73 2.13 4.49
N ARG A 156 -4.45 1.47 3.57
CA ARG A 156 -5.81 1.89 3.16
C ARG A 156 -6.84 1.21 4.06
N TRP A 157 -6.87 -0.12 4.07
CA TRP A 157 -7.86 -0.84 4.85
C TRP A 157 -7.73 -0.57 6.35
N GLY A 158 -6.53 -0.73 6.93
CA GLY A 158 -6.29 -0.51 8.35
C GLY A 158 -6.18 0.96 8.75
N MET A 159 -5.08 1.61 8.35
CA MET A 159 -4.72 2.94 8.85
C MET A 159 -5.69 4.04 8.41
N MET A 160 -6.03 4.14 7.13
CA MET A 160 -6.93 5.18 6.63
C MET A 160 -8.32 5.05 7.28
N SER A 161 -8.88 3.84 7.38
CA SER A 161 -10.17 3.62 8.07
C SER A 161 -10.14 4.05 9.53
N LEU A 162 -9.07 3.75 10.26
CA LEU A 162 -8.88 4.19 11.64
C LEU A 162 -8.84 5.73 11.74
N LEU A 163 -8.05 6.40 10.89
CA LEU A 163 -7.90 7.85 10.91
C LEU A 163 -9.22 8.57 10.60
N VAL A 164 -9.93 8.14 9.56
CA VAL A 164 -11.25 8.70 9.23
C VAL A 164 -12.21 8.50 10.40
N TRP A 165 -12.21 7.31 11.02
CA TRP A 165 -13.06 7.04 12.18
C TRP A 165 -12.71 7.90 13.40
N LEU A 166 -11.43 8.10 13.71
CA LEU A 166 -11.00 8.94 14.82
C LEU A 166 -11.45 10.39 14.62
N MET A 167 -11.23 10.95 13.43
CA MET A 167 -11.66 12.31 13.12
C MET A 167 -13.18 12.45 13.14
N TYR A 168 -13.91 11.48 12.57
CA TYR A 168 -15.36 11.46 12.65
C TYR A 168 -15.86 11.38 14.10
N LYS A 169 -15.30 10.48 14.92
CA LYS A 169 -15.77 10.22 16.28
C LYS A 169 -15.49 11.35 17.25
N PHE A 170 -14.34 12.01 17.12
CA PHE A 170 -13.86 12.97 18.12
C PHE A 170 -13.85 14.42 17.65
N ILE A 171 -13.89 14.69 16.35
CA ILE A 171 -13.79 16.05 15.79
C ILE A 171 -15.10 16.48 15.13
N GLN A 172 -15.81 15.59 14.44
CA GLN A 172 -17.13 15.93 13.86
C GLN A 172 -18.17 16.10 14.97
N LYS A 173 -18.66 17.33 15.16
CA LYS A 173 -19.60 17.67 16.24
C LYS A 173 -21.07 17.34 15.93
N ASN A 174 -21.38 16.97 14.68
CA ASN A 174 -22.75 16.69 14.23
C ASN A 174 -22.91 15.21 13.82
N ASN A 175 -24.06 14.61 14.12
CA ASN A 175 -24.46 13.23 13.75
C ASN A 175 -24.81 13.06 12.25
N GLU A 176 -24.18 13.86 11.40
CA GLU A 176 -24.32 13.78 9.94
C GLU A 176 -23.39 12.70 9.37
N GLU A 177 -23.55 12.40 8.08
CA GLU A 177 -22.61 11.57 7.35
C GLU A 177 -21.16 12.07 7.50
N VAL A 178 -20.19 11.17 7.38
CA VAL A 178 -18.78 11.51 7.54
C VAL A 178 -18.38 12.56 6.50
N SER A 179 -17.91 13.71 6.97
CA SER A 179 -17.51 14.81 6.07
C SER A 179 -16.37 14.40 5.15
N SER A 180 -16.49 14.74 3.86
CA SER A 180 -15.47 14.51 2.82
C SER A 180 -14.07 15.01 3.20
N LYS A 181 -13.99 16.08 4.01
CA LYS A 181 -12.71 16.65 4.48
C LYS A 181 -11.88 15.64 5.28
N TYR A 182 -12.50 14.76 6.05
CA TYR A 182 -11.79 13.78 6.87
C TYR A 182 -11.20 12.65 6.02
N PHE A 183 -11.85 12.30 4.91
CA PHE A 183 -11.25 11.39 3.94
C PHE A 183 -10.03 12.02 3.27
N ILE A 184 -10.14 13.28 2.83
CA ILE A 184 -9.03 14.00 2.20
C ILE A 184 -7.83 14.09 3.15
N ILE A 185 -8.05 14.50 4.41
CA ILE A 185 -6.99 14.58 5.43
C ILE A 185 -6.38 13.19 5.67
N ALA A 186 -7.21 12.15 5.80
CA ALA A 186 -6.71 10.79 6.00
C ALA A 186 -5.86 10.32 4.80
N ILE A 187 -6.28 10.61 3.56
CA ILE A 187 -5.51 10.29 2.34
C ILE A 187 -4.15 10.98 2.36
N VAL A 188 -4.10 12.27 2.71
CA VAL A 188 -2.83 13.01 2.80
C VAL A 188 -1.92 12.36 3.84
N ILE A 189 -2.41 12.14 5.06
CA ILE A 189 -1.63 11.56 6.16
C ILE A 189 -1.15 10.16 5.80
N THR A 190 -2.02 9.29 5.29
CA THR A 190 -1.64 7.91 4.96
C THR A 190 -0.70 7.84 3.77
N SER A 191 -0.79 8.75 2.80
CA SER A 191 0.18 8.84 1.71
C SER A 191 1.57 9.21 2.22
N MET A 192 1.67 10.18 3.12
CA MET A 192 2.93 10.56 3.75
C MET A 192 3.50 9.43 4.63
N LEU A 193 2.65 8.79 5.44
CA LEU A 193 3.05 7.63 6.24
C LEU A 193 3.51 6.46 5.39
N PHE A 194 2.92 6.25 4.22
CA PHE A 194 3.35 5.24 3.27
C PHE A 194 4.77 5.53 2.77
N GLY A 195 5.08 6.78 2.40
CA GLY A 195 6.44 7.16 2.02
C GLY A 195 7.45 7.08 3.16
N ILE A 196 7.07 7.51 4.37
CA ILE A 196 7.91 7.36 5.57
C ILE A 196 8.18 5.88 5.88
N GLY A 197 7.18 5.02 5.69
CA GLY A 197 7.28 3.58 5.90
C GLY A 197 8.33 2.88 5.01
N HIS A 198 8.78 3.54 3.93
CA HIS A 198 9.84 3.04 3.05
C HIS A 198 11.25 3.45 3.50
N LEU A 199 11.41 4.45 4.38
CA LEU A 199 12.73 4.89 4.83
C LEU A 199 13.56 3.79 5.53
N PRO A 200 12.99 2.87 6.34
CA PRO A 200 13.78 1.82 6.99
C PRO A 200 14.52 0.90 6.02
N VAL A 201 13.93 0.55 4.87
CA VAL A 201 14.63 -0.28 3.88
C VAL A 201 15.75 0.49 3.20
N ILE A 202 15.59 1.80 2.98
CA ILE A 202 16.66 2.64 2.44
C ILE A 202 17.82 2.76 3.42
N ASN A 203 17.52 2.89 4.72
CA ASN A 203 18.55 2.88 5.75
C ASN A 203 19.30 1.54 5.81
N LEU A 204 18.62 0.41 5.55
CA LEU A 204 19.25 -0.91 5.48
C LEU A 204 20.22 -1.05 4.28
N LEU A 205 20.04 -0.27 3.22
CA LEU A 205 20.95 -0.25 2.08
C LEU A 205 22.26 0.50 2.37
N GLY A 206 22.34 1.20 3.51
CA GLY A 206 23.52 1.97 3.90
C GLY A 206 23.75 3.25 3.07
N ALA A 207 22.75 3.68 2.31
CA ALA A 207 22.80 4.95 1.58
C ALA A 207 22.79 6.15 2.54
N GLU A 208 23.53 7.20 2.22
CA GLU A 208 23.54 8.42 3.02
C GLU A 208 22.15 9.10 3.00
N MET A 209 21.55 9.26 4.18
CA MET A 209 20.21 9.83 4.36
C MET A 209 20.22 11.37 4.26
N THR A 210 20.60 11.88 3.09
CA THR A 210 20.53 13.32 2.79
C THR A 210 19.09 13.82 2.79
N VAL A 211 18.88 15.11 3.04
CA VAL A 211 17.55 15.74 2.97
C VAL A 211 16.90 15.52 1.60
N GLY A 212 17.71 15.55 0.53
CA GLY A 212 17.26 15.27 -0.84
C GLY A 212 16.75 13.84 -1.01
N LEU A 213 17.53 12.84 -0.59
CA LEU A 213 17.13 11.44 -0.68
C LEU A 213 15.88 11.14 0.16
N VAL A 214 15.84 11.61 1.40
CA VAL A 214 14.68 11.43 2.29
C VAL A 214 13.41 12.04 1.67
N SER A 215 13.53 13.26 1.13
CA SER A 215 12.42 13.93 0.46
C SER A 215 11.95 13.16 -0.77
N TYR A 216 12.89 12.67 -1.59
CA TYR A 216 12.60 11.85 -2.76
C TYR A 216 11.83 10.59 -2.38
N ILE A 217 12.31 9.82 -1.39
CA ILE A 217 11.66 8.56 -0.97
C ILE A 217 10.26 8.81 -0.45
N ILE A 218 10.06 9.85 0.37
CA ILE A 218 8.74 10.18 0.90
C ILE A 218 7.81 10.59 -0.25
N ILE A 219 8.25 11.49 -1.14
CA ILE A 219 7.41 12.02 -2.22
C ILE A 219 7.09 10.91 -3.24
N ALA A 220 8.09 10.18 -3.74
CA ALA A 220 7.92 9.14 -4.75
C ALA A 220 6.87 8.12 -4.34
N ASN A 221 6.92 7.68 -3.08
CA ASN A 221 5.96 6.72 -2.54
C ASN A 221 4.61 7.38 -2.18
N SER A 222 4.58 8.65 -1.79
CA SER A 222 3.33 9.37 -1.48
C SER A 222 2.49 9.67 -2.73
N LEU A 223 3.10 9.89 -3.90
CA LEU A 223 2.41 10.31 -5.13
C LEU A 223 1.29 9.34 -5.52
N PHE A 224 1.60 8.04 -5.59
CA PHE A 224 0.59 7.03 -5.86
C PHE A 224 -0.42 6.91 -4.71
N GLY A 225 0.01 7.21 -3.48
CA GLY A 225 -0.84 7.10 -2.31
C GLY A 225 -2.07 7.99 -2.34
N PHE A 226 -2.00 9.17 -2.96
CA PHE A 226 -3.16 10.04 -3.17
C PHE A 226 -4.20 9.38 -4.08
N ILE A 227 -3.74 8.73 -5.16
CA ILE A 227 -4.59 8.03 -6.14
C ILE A 227 -5.23 6.82 -5.48
N ALA A 228 -4.43 5.95 -4.84
CA ALA A 228 -4.92 4.76 -4.14
C ALA A 228 -5.89 5.12 -3.01
N GLY A 229 -5.60 6.16 -2.23
CA GLY A 229 -6.48 6.63 -1.16
C GLY A 229 -7.83 7.14 -1.68
N TRP A 230 -7.83 7.89 -2.78
CA TRP A 230 -9.07 8.33 -3.42
C TRP A 230 -9.87 7.17 -4.00
N LEU A 231 -9.19 6.22 -4.67
CA LEU A 231 -9.82 5.00 -5.20
C LEU A 231 -10.44 4.16 -4.08
N PHE A 232 -9.72 3.98 -2.97
CA PHE A 232 -10.25 3.29 -1.80
C PHE A 232 -11.50 3.98 -1.26
N TRP A 233 -11.47 5.31 -1.14
CA TRP A 233 -12.62 6.06 -0.65
C TRP A 233 -13.85 5.97 -1.58
N LYS A 234 -13.67 6.04 -2.90
CA LYS A 234 -14.79 6.12 -3.86
C LYS A 234 -15.24 4.77 -4.41
N TYR A 235 -14.34 3.79 -4.51
CA TYR A 235 -14.57 2.52 -5.20
C TYR A 235 -14.21 1.29 -4.37
N GLY A 236 -13.58 1.46 -3.20
CA GLY A 236 -13.29 0.39 -2.25
C GLY A 236 -11.90 -0.23 -2.40
N LEU A 237 -11.57 -1.15 -1.47
CA LEU A 237 -10.21 -1.66 -1.27
C LEU A 237 -9.62 -2.31 -2.53
N GLU A 238 -10.43 -3.09 -3.25
CA GLU A 238 -9.98 -3.83 -4.43
C GLU A 238 -9.61 -2.90 -5.59
N SER A 239 -10.23 -1.71 -5.66
CA SER A 239 -9.86 -0.68 -6.63
C SER A 239 -8.47 -0.12 -6.35
N ALA A 240 -8.13 0.13 -5.09
CA ALA A 240 -6.79 0.56 -4.69
C ALA A 240 -5.74 -0.55 -4.96
N ILE A 241 -6.03 -1.80 -4.58
CA ILE A 241 -5.18 -2.97 -4.84
C ILE A 241 -4.89 -3.12 -6.34
N ALA A 242 -5.95 -3.15 -7.16
CA ALA A 242 -5.80 -3.36 -8.59
C ALA A 242 -5.07 -2.18 -9.27
N ALA A 243 -5.36 -0.94 -8.87
CA ALA A 243 -4.64 0.22 -9.40
C ALA A 243 -3.14 0.17 -9.04
N HIS A 244 -2.80 -0.27 -7.83
CA HIS A 244 -1.40 -0.37 -7.40
C HIS A 244 -0.65 -1.46 -8.17
N MET A 245 -1.29 -2.62 -8.37
CA MET A 245 -0.77 -3.67 -9.25
C MET A 245 -0.53 -3.14 -10.68
N ILE A 246 -1.49 -2.38 -11.23
CA ILE A 246 -1.35 -1.77 -12.55
C ILE A 246 -0.19 -0.75 -12.58
N ALA A 247 -0.04 0.07 -11.54
CA ALA A 247 1.06 1.02 -11.44
C ALA A 247 2.42 0.30 -11.49
N HIS A 248 2.57 -0.81 -10.75
CA HIS A 248 3.76 -1.66 -10.83
C HIS A 248 3.96 -2.28 -12.22
N ILE A 249 2.90 -2.72 -12.91
CA ILE A 249 2.99 -3.24 -14.28
C ILE A 249 3.49 -2.18 -15.25
N VAL A 250 2.99 -0.95 -15.13
CA VAL A 250 3.47 0.18 -15.95
C VAL A 250 4.95 0.46 -15.68
N MET A 251 5.36 0.52 -14.41
CA MET A 251 6.77 0.72 -14.04
C MET A 251 7.67 -0.39 -14.58
N MET A 252 7.26 -1.66 -14.47
CA MET A 252 8.00 -2.80 -15.04
C MET A 252 8.10 -2.73 -16.55
N SER A 253 7.04 -2.30 -17.23
CA SER A 253 7.01 -2.19 -18.69
C SER A 253 7.98 -1.12 -19.19
N VAL A 254 8.11 0.00 -18.47
CA VAL A 254 9.11 1.04 -18.80
C VAL A 254 10.53 0.51 -18.63
N SER A 255 10.82 -0.24 -17.56
CA SER A 255 12.16 -0.82 -17.37
C SER A 255 12.58 -1.84 -18.45
N LEU A 256 11.63 -2.38 -19.22
CA LEU A 256 11.92 -3.26 -20.35
C LEU A 256 12.23 -2.50 -21.65
N LEU A 257 11.96 -1.19 -21.70
CA LEU A 257 12.12 -0.37 -22.90
C LEU A 257 13.51 0.30 -23.01
N GLY A 258 14.38 0.14 -21.99
CA GLY A 258 15.72 0.74 -21.93
C GLY A 258 15.76 1.95 -21.01
#